data_AF-A0A6P6H2X3-F1
#
_entry.id   AF-A0A6P6H2X3-F1
#
_cell.length_a   1.000
_cell.length_b   1.000
_cell.length_c   1.000
_cell.angle_alpha   90.00
_cell.angle_beta   90.00
_cell.angle_gamma   90.00
#
_symmetry.space_group_name_H-M   'P 1'
#
loop_
_entity.id
_entity.type
_entity.pdbx_description
1 polymer ?
#
loop_
_entity_poly.entity_id
_entity_poly.type
_entity_poly.pdbx_seq_one_letter_code
_entity_poly.pdbx_strand_id
1 'polypeptide(L)'
;MGDGAVSTQRGNPVLKFVRNVPWEFGDVLPDYVLGQSTCALFLSLRYHNLHPDYIHGRLQSLGKSFALRVLLVQVDVKDPQQALKELAKMCILADCTLVLAWSSEEAGRYLETYKAYEQKPADLLMEKLEQDFVARARRLFDVLHEPFLKVPR
;
A
#
# COMPACT_ATOMS: atom_id res chain seq x y z
N MET A 1 -6.99 -20.39 -9.16
CA MET A 1 -7.44 -19.10 -9.71
C MET A 1 -6.24 -18.18 -9.67
N GLY A 2 -5.59 -17.98 -10.81
CA GLY A 2 -4.40 -17.16 -10.93
C GLY A 2 -4.80 -15.70 -11.06
N ASP A 3 -4.32 -14.86 -10.13
CA ASP A 3 -4.61 -13.43 -10.14
C ASP A 3 -3.50 -12.71 -10.92
N GLY A 4 -3.90 -12.20 -12.09
CA GLY A 4 -3.02 -11.74 -13.16
C GLY A 4 -2.63 -10.26 -13.17
N ALA A 5 -1.71 -9.98 -14.09
CA ALA A 5 -1.08 -8.72 -14.45
C ALA A 5 -0.89 -8.66 -15.98
N VAL A 6 -1.81 -7.95 -16.65
CA VAL A 6 -1.71 -6.96 -17.75
C VAL A 6 -0.86 -7.18 -19.02
N SER A 7 -1.55 -7.49 -20.12
CA SER A 7 -1.08 -7.44 -21.52
C SER A 7 -0.41 -6.11 -21.96
N THR A 8 -0.81 -4.96 -21.42
CA THR A 8 -0.32 -3.60 -21.77
C THR A 8 1.01 -3.20 -21.09
N GLN A 9 1.41 -3.88 -20.00
CA GLN A 9 2.64 -3.61 -19.25
C GLN A 9 3.80 -4.52 -19.71
N ARG A 10 3.61 -5.27 -20.81
CA ARG A 10 4.65 -6.09 -21.43
C ARG A 10 5.86 -5.22 -21.79
N GLY A 11 6.92 -5.31 -21.00
CA GLY A 11 8.16 -4.54 -21.16
C GLY A 11 8.45 -3.53 -20.05
N ASN A 12 7.55 -3.35 -19.07
CA ASN A 12 7.82 -2.49 -17.93
C ASN A 12 9.01 -3.03 -17.10
N PRO A 13 10.08 -2.25 -16.87
CA PRO A 13 11.24 -2.69 -16.10
C PRO A 13 10.88 -3.11 -14.66
N VAL A 14 9.80 -2.59 -14.10
CA VAL A 14 9.29 -2.95 -12.76
C VAL A 14 9.10 -4.47 -12.63
N LEU A 15 8.56 -5.12 -13.67
CA LEU A 15 8.32 -6.57 -13.67
C LEU A 15 9.60 -7.41 -13.49
N LYS A 16 10.78 -6.87 -13.85
CA LYS A 16 12.06 -7.57 -13.67
C LYS A 16 12.50 -7.65 -12.21
N PHE A 17 11.96 -6.75 -11.38
CA PHE A 17 12.27 -6.65 -9.95
C PHE A 17 11.24 -7.39 -9.09
N VAL A 18 10.07 -7.73 -9.64
CA VAL A 18 9.07 -8.57 -8.98
C VAL A 18 9.48 -10.05 -9.14
N ARG A 19 10.10 -10.62 -8.11
CA ARG A 19 10.65 -11.99 -8.10
C ARG A 19 10.15 -12.83 -6.93
N ASN A 20 9.73 -12.19 -5.84
CA ASN A 20 9.30 -12.82 -4.61
C ASN A 20 7.83 -13.27 -4.65
N VAL A 21 7.06 -12.81 -5.65
CA VAL A 21 5.66 -13.19 -5.83
C VAL A 21 5.41 -13.71 -7.25
N PRO A 22 4.60 -14.76 -7.43
CA PRO A 22 4.20 -15.21 -8.76
C PRO A 22 3.27 -14.18 -9.41
N TRP A 23 3.43 -13.97 -10.72
CA TRP A 23 2.61 -13.07 -11.52
C TRP A 23 2.40 -13.64 -12.93
N GLU A 24 1.31 -13.26 -13.59
CA GLU A 24 0.95 -13.79 -14.92
C GLU A 24 0.29 -12.74 -15.83
N PHE A 25 0.44 -12.86 -17.15
CA PHE A 25 -0.40 -12.28 -18.22
C PHE A 25 -1.93 -12.24 -17.96
N GLY A 26 -2.57 -11.10 -17.67
CA GLY A 26 -4.04 -10.98 -17.60
C GLY A 26 -4.64 -9.84 -18.43
N ASP A 27 -5.88 -9.97 -18.92
CA ASP A 27 -6.65 -8.86 -19.48
C ASP A 27 -7.54 -8.27 -18.36
N VAL A 28 -7.00 -7.27 -17.68
CA VAL A 28 -7.61 -6.68 -16.48
C VAL A 28 -7.62 -5.15 -16.60
N LEU A 29 -8.63 -4.53 -15.99
CA LEU A 29 -8.78 -3.07 -15.99
C LEU A 29 -7.59 -2.35 -15.32
N PRO A 30 -7.17 -2.66 -14.07
CA PRO A 30 -6.02 -2.04 -13.43
C PRO A 30 -4.69 -2.51 -14.04
N ASP A 31 -3.59 -1.79 -13.80
CA ASP A 31 -2.25 -2.18 -14.29
C ASP A 31 -1.68 -3.41 -13.55
N TYR A 32 -2.07 -3.61 -12.30
CA TYR A 32 -1.67 -4.72 -11.46
C TYR A 32 -2.83 -5.14 -10.57
N VAL A 33 -3.18 -6.42 -10.55
CA VAL A 33 -4.11 -6.97 -9.55
C VAL A 33 -3.27 -7.56 -8.42
N LEU A 34 -3.40 -6.95 -7.26
CA LEU A 34 -2.62 -7.33 -6.07
C LEU A 34 -3.43 -8.24 -5.14
N GLY A 35 -4.70 -8.51 -5.45
CA GLY A 35 -5.56 -9.40 -4.69
C GLY A 35 -7.01 -9.36 -5.13
N GLN A 36 -7.88 -10.09 -4.42
CA GLN A 36 -9.30 -10.17 -4.77
C GLN A 36 -10.02 -8.82 -4.73
N SER A 37 -9.65 -7.96 -3.77
CA SER A 37 -10.23 -6.62 -3.59
C SER A 37 -9.19 -5.51 -3.66
N THR A 38 -7.97 -5.83 -4.13
CA THR A 38 -6.83 -4.91 -4.14
C THR A 38 -6.25 -4.80 -5.53
N CYS A 39 -6.10 -3.56 -6.01
CA CYS A 39 -5.46 -3.29 -7.29
C CYS A 39 -4.45 -2.14 -7.19
N ALA A 40 -3.49 -2.12 -8.11
CA ALA A 40 -2.58 -1.01 -8.32
C ALA A 40 -2.64 -0.51 -9.77
N LEU A 41 -2.61 0.81 -9.91
CA LEU A 41 -2.36 1.52 -11.15
C LEU A 41 -0.92 2.02 -11.16
N PHE A 42 -0.27 2.00 -12.33
CA PHE A 42 1.08 2.50 -12.47
C PHE A 42 1.12 3.72 -13.39
N LEU A 43 1.77 4.78 -12.91
CA LEU A 43 1.89 6.04 -13.64
C LEU A 43 3.31 6.56 -13.52
N SER A 44 3.96 6.83 -14.65
CA SER A 44 5.20 7.61 -14.65
C SER A 44 4.85 9.10 -14.68
N LEU A 45 5.50 9.92 -13.85
CA LEU A 45 5.34 11.38 -13.89
C LEU A 45 5.72 11.95 -15.26
N ARG A 46 6.71 11.37 -15.93
CA ARG A 46 7.07 11.76 -17.29
C ARG A 46 5.91 11.56 -18.24
N TYR A 47 5.20 10.43 -18.13
CA TYR A 47 4.03 10.14 -18.96
C TYR A 47 2.83 11.04 -18.59
N HIS A 48 2.62 11.29 -17.30
CA HIS A 48 1.58 12.20 -16.82
C HIS A 48 1.74 13.62 -17.38
N ASN A 49 2.97 14.12 -17.50
CA ASN A 49 3.24 15.42 -18.11
C ASN A 49 2.88 15.46 -19.60
N LEU A 50 2.95 14.34 -20.33
CA LEU A 50 2.51 14.25 -21.72
C LEU A 50 0.99 14.08 -21.83
N HIS A 51 0.39 13.32 -20.92
CA HIS A 51 -1.04 12.97 -20.95
C HIS A 51 -1.68 13.12 -19.56
N PRO A 52 -2.03 14.35 -19.13
CA PRO A 52 -2.60 14.60 -17.80
C PRO A 52 -4.00 13.99 -17.62
N ASP A 53 -4.81 13.92 -18.68
CA ASP A 53 -6.16 13.36 -18.66
C ASP A 53 -6.20 11.83 -18.59
N TYR A 54 -5.09 11.15 -18.91
CA TYR A 54 -5.03 9.69 -18.95
C TYR A 54 -5.42 9.06 -17.61
N ILE A 55 -4.83 9.57 -16.51
CA ILE A 55 -5.07 8.98 -15.18
C ILE A 55 -6.48 9.23 -14.68
N HIS A 56 -7.06 10.39 -15.02
CA HIS A 56 -8.44 10.73 -14.67
C HIS A 56 -9.42 9.71 -15.27
N GLY A 57 -9.27 9.41 -16.56
CA GLY A 57 -10.10 8.40 -17.23
C GLY A 57 -9.91 7.00 -16.67
N ARG A 58 -8.67 6.62 -16.32
CA ARG A 58 -8.37 5.31 -15.72
C ARG A 58 -8.96 5.17 -14.33
N LEU A 59 -8.87 6.20 -13.49
CA LEU A 59 -9.49 6.22 -12.16
C LEU A 59 -11.02 6.15 -12.24
N GLN A 60 -11.64 6.88 -13.16
CA GLN A 60 -13.09 6.78 -13.39
C GLN A 60 -13.52 5.40 -13.87
N SER A 61 -12.77 4.82 -14.82
CA SER A 61 -13.05 3.48 -15.35
C SER A 61 -12.91 2.38 -14.30
N LEU A 62 -11.97 2.55 -13.36
CA LEU A 62 -11.77 1.64 -12.23
C LEU A 62 -12.93 1.71 -11.22
N GLY A 63 -13.57 2.88 -11.09
CA GLY A 63 -14.73 3.10 -10.23
C GLY A 63 -14.48 2.64 -8.79
N LYS A 64 -15.46 1.94 -8.22
CA LYS A 64 -15.41 1.33 -6.87
C LYS A 64 -15.32 -0.20 -6.92
N SER A 65 -14.77 -0.76 -8.00
CA SER A 65 -14.67 -2.21 -8.18
C SER A 65 -13.71 -2.88 -7.20
N PHE A 66 -12.77 -2.14 -6.64
CA PHE A 66 -11.78 -2.62 -5.68
C PHE A 66 -11.87 -1.81 -4.38
N ALA A 67 -11.74 -2.52 -3.25
CA ALA A 67 -11.75 -1.91 -1.92
C ALA A 67 -10.49 -1.09 -1.68
N LEU A 68 -9.32 -1.64 -2.04
CA LEU A 68 -8.04 -0.97 -1.91
C LEU A 68 -7.47 -0.67 -3.29
N ARG A 69 -7.33 0.63 -3.59
CA ARG A 69 -6.86 1.14 -4.88
C ARG A 69 -5.57 1.90 -4.68
N VAL A 70 -4.46 1.34 -5.15
CA VAL A 70 -3.14 1.96 -5.05
C VAL A 70 -2.81 2.66 -6.36
N LEU A 71 -2.39 3.92 -6.29
CA LEU A 71 -1.79 4.63 -7.41
C LEU A 71 -0.28 4.70 -7.18
N LEU A 72 0.47 3.84 -7.87
CA LEU A 72 1.92 3.78 -7.84
C LEU A 72 2.50 4.75 -8.87
N VAL A 73 3.11 5.82 -8.39
CA VAL A 73 3.68 6.89 -9.21
C VAL A 73 5.20 6.80 -9.23
N GLN A 74 5.77 6.61 -10.41
CA GLN A 74 7.22 6.65 -10.61
C GLN A 74 7.68 8.10 -10.84
N VAL A 75 8.55 8.59 -9.95
CA VAL A 75 9.11 9.93 -9.97
C VAL A 75 10.34 9.98 -10.87
N ASP A 76 10.12 10.21 -12.17
CA ASP A 76 11.15 10.22 -13.22
C ASP A 76 11.31 11.62 -13.86
N VAL A 77 11.06 12.68 -13.07
CA VAL A 77 11.15 14.09 -13.51
C VAL A 77 11.85 14.92 -12.45
N LYS A 78 12.54 15.99 -12.87
CA LYS A 78 13.30 16.88 -11.95
C LYS A 78 12.39 17.71 -11.04
N ASP A 79 11.23 18.13 -11.54
CA ASP A 79 10.28 19.00 -10.81
C ASP A 79 8.93 18.30 -10.59
N PRO A 80 8.86 17.29 -9.68
CA PRO A 80 7.64 16.52 -9.47
C PRO A 80 6.60 17.23 -8.60
N GLN A 81 6.97 18.30 -7.89
CA GLN A 81 6.17 18.92 -6.83
C GLN A 81 4.76 19.32 -7.30
N GLN A 82 4.65 19.96 -8.46
CA GLN A 82 3.36 20.42 -8.98
C GLN A 82 2.47 19.24 -9.39
N ALA A 83 3.03 18.27 -10.11
CA ALA A 83 2.30 17.08 -10.55
C ALA A 83 1.86 16.22 -9.37
N LEU A 84 2.74 16.01 -8.38
CA LEU A 84 2.42 15.27 -7.16
C LEU A 84 1.31 15.93 -6.35
N LYS A 85 1.30 17.26 -6.26
CA LYS A 85 0.24 17.99 -5.56
C LYS A 85 -1.12 17.76 -6.21
N GLU A 86 -1.20 17.81 -7.53
CA GLU A 86 -2.45 17.56 -8.26
C GLU A 86 -2.87 16.09 -8.16
N LEU A 87 -1.93 15.15 -8.32
CA LEU A 87 -2.19 13.71 -8.15
C LEU A 87 -2.65 13.38 -6.73
N ALA A 88 -2.06 13.99 -5.70
CA ALA A 88 -2.48 13.81 -4.32
C ALA A 88 -3.91 14.28 -4.08
N LYS A 89 -4.30 15.45 -4.60
CA LYS A 89 -5.68 15.93 -4.53
C LYS A 89 -6.64 14.97 -5.24
N MET A 90 -6.29 14.52 -6.45
CA MET A 90 -7.10 13.52 -7.16
C MET A 90 -7.26 12.25 -6.36
N CYS A 91 -6.17 11.75 -5.76
CA CYS A 91 -6.21 10.52 -4.97
C CYS A 91 -7.14 10.63 -3.76
N ILE A 92 -7.12 11.77 -3.08
CA ILE A 92 -8.02 12.05 -1.96
C ILE A 92 -9.48 12.07 -2.44
N LEU A 93 -9.77 12.72 -3.56
CA LEU A 93 -11.13 12.81 -4.12
C LEU A 93 -11.65 11.44 -4.61
N ALA A 94 -10.76 10.57 -5.07
CA ALA A 94 -11.10 9.26 -5.62
C ALA A 94 -11.04 8.11 -4.59
N ASP A 95 -10.68 8.40 -3.31
CA ASP A 95 -10.43 7.41 -2.26
C ASP A 95 -9.38 6.35 -2.68
N CYS A 96 -8.24 6.79 -3.21
CA CYS A 96 -7.13 5.92 -3.56
C CYS A 96 -5.82 6.31 -2.86
N THR A 97 -4.98 5.31 -2.63
CA THR A 97 -3.71 5.45 -1.91
C THR A 97 -2.62 5.84 -2.89
N LEU A 98 -2.07 7.04 -2.75
CA LEU A 98 -0.91 7.47 -3.54
C LEU A 98 0.38 6.89 -2.96
N VAL A 99 1.16 6.17 -3.78
CA VAL A 99 2.49 5.63 -3.42
C VAL A 99 3.50 6.17 -4.41
N LEU A 100 4.62 6.68 -3.91
CA LEU A 100 5.69 7.26 -4.73
C LEU A 100 6.87 6.28 -4.79
N ALA A 101 7.41 6.07 -5.98
CA ALA A 101 8.61 5.28 -6.21
C ALA A 101 9.65 6.12 -6.96
N TRP A 102 10.88 6.17 -6.47
CA TRP A 102 11.97 6.91 -7.11
C TRP A 102 12.73 6.06 -8.13
N SER A 103 12.44 4.76 -8.16
CA SER A 103 13.05 3.80 -9.07
C SER A 103 12.07 2.68 -9.41
N SER A 104 12.30 2.02 -10.55
CA SER A 104 11.52 0.83 -10.93
C SER A 104 11.75 -0.36 -9.99
N GLU A 105 12.90 -0.39 -9.29
CA GLU A 105 13.18 -1.39 -8.25
C GLU A 105 12.29 -1.20 -7.02
N GLU A 106 12.18 0.03 -6.51
CA GLU A 106 11.29 0.34 -5.39
C GLU A 106 9.83 0.07 -5.75
N ALA A 107 9.41 0.46 -6.96
CA ALA A 107 8.07 0.16 -7.47
C ALA A 107 7.78 -1.35 -7.42
N GLY A 108 8.76 -2.19 -7.82
CA GLY A 108 8.64 -3.65 -7.74
C GLY A 108 8.49 -4.14 -6.31
N ARG A 109 9.35 -3.67 -5.40
CA ARG A 109 9.28 -4.04 -3.97
C ARG A 109 7.95 -3.63 -3.32
N TYR A 110 7.39 -2.48 -3.69
CA TYR A 110 6.08 -2.07 -3.20
C TYR A 110 4.99 -3.04 -3.66
N LEU A 111 4.96 -3.42 -4.93
CA LEU A 111 4.00 -4.40 -5.45
C LEU A 111 4.13 -5.75 -4.72
N GLU A 112 5.35 -6.25 -4.52
CA GLU A 112 5.61 -7.47 -3.76
C GLU A 112 5.08 -7.37 -2.33
N THR A 113 5.32 -6.24 -1.67
CA THR A 113 4.85 -5.98 -0.31
C THR A 113 3.32 -5.98 -0.29
N TYR A 114 2.65 -5.24 -1.15
CA TYR A 114 1.19 -5.25 -1.17
C TYR A 114 0.61 -6.64 -1.43
N LYS A 115 1.21 -7.41 -2.34
CA LYS A 115 0.76 -8.79 -2.64
C LYS A 115 0.99 -9.73 -1.45
N ALA A 116 2.12 -9.60 -0.76
CA ALA A 116 2.42 -10.40 0.43
C ALA A 116 1.53 -10.04 1.63
N TYR A 117 1.10 -8.77 1.73
CA TYR A 117 0.22 -8.30 2.80
C TYR A 117 -1.25 -8.66 2.56
N GLU A 118 -1.67 -9.00 1.34
CA GLU A 118 -3.01 -9.58 1.08
C GLU A 118 -3.26 -10.83 1.94
N GLN A 119 -2.21 -11.61 2.19
CA GLN A 119 -2.25 -12.84 3.00
C GLN A 119 -2.27 -12.57 4.51
N LYS A 120 -1.99 -11.34 4.96
CA LYS A 120 -1.95 -11.00 6.39
C LYS A 120 -3.28 -10.35 6.78
N PRO A 121 -4.18 -11.06 7.49
CA PRO A 121 -5.37 -10.42 8.04
C PRO A 121 -4.95 -9.26 8.96
N ALA A 122 -5.72 -8.18 8.93
CA ALA A 122 -5.51 -6.94 9.69
C ALA A 122 -5.35 -7.13 11.21
N ASP A 123 -5.61 -8.34 11.72
CA ASP A 123 -5.43 -8.75 13.11
C ASP A 123 -3.98 -8.61 13.62
N LEU A 124 -2.97 -8.71 12.74
CA LEU A 124 -1.56 -8.57 13.16
C LEU A 124 -1.07 -7.12 13.27
N LEU A 125 -1.90 -6.13 12.89
CA LEU A 125 -1.61 -4.70 13.07
C LEU A 125 -2.39 -4.09 14.25
N MET A 126 -3.23 -4.86 14.94
CA MET A 126 -3.54 -4.56 16.33
C MET A 126 -2.31 -4.91 17.15
N GLU A 127 -1.41 -3.94 17.20
CA GLU A 127 -0.28 -3.95 18.10
C GLU A 127 -0.75 -4.36 19.50
N LYS A 128 -0.08 -5.37 20.03
CA LYS A 128 -0.25 -5.97 21.34
C LYS A 128 0.16 -5.00 22.48
N LEU A 129 -0.19 -3.71 22.35
CA LEU A 129 0.19 -2.62 23.24
C LEU A 129 -0.56 -2.67 24.57
N GLU A 130 -1.77 -3.22 24.60
CA GLU A 130 -2.57 -3.25 25.83
C GLU A 130 -2.09 -4.29 26.85
N GLN A 131 -1.52 -5.42 26.41
CA GLN A 131 -1.18 -6.50 27.34
C GLN A 131 0.08 -6.21 28.19
N ASP A 132 1.08 -5.53 27.64
CA ASP A 132 2.32 -5.21 28.40
C ASP A 132 2.11 -4.08 29.41
N PHE A 133 1.27 -3.09 29.09
CA PHE A 133 1.04 -1.96 29.99
C PHE A 133 0.25 -2.36 31.24
N VAL A 134 -0.83 -3.13 31.08
CA VAL A 134 -1.63 -3.63 32.21
C VAL A 134 -0.84 -4.60 33.07
N ALA A 135 -0.03 -5.48 32.45
CA ALA A 135 0.82 -6.41 33.18
C ALA A 135 1.91 -5.68 34.01
N ARG A 136 2.50 -4.61 33.47
CA ARG A 136 3.49 -3.78 34.19
C ARG A 136 2.85 -2.95 35.29
N ALA A 137 1.67 -2.37 35.05
CA ALA A 137 0.93 -1.62 36.06
C ALA A 137 0.52 -2.52 37.25
N ARG A 138 0.09 -3.76 36.97
CA ARG A 138 -0.24 -4.73 38.02
C ARG A 138 0.96 -5.13 38.86
N ARG A 139 2.13 -5.38 38.24
CA ARG A 139 3.37 -5.65 38.97
C ARG A 139 3.81 -4.48 39.85
N LEU A 140 3.64 -3.24 39.37
CA LEU A 140 3.96 -2.03 40.15
C LEU A 140 3.01 -1.87 41.35
N PHE A 141 1.72 -2.18 41.16
CA PHE A 141 0.74 -2.19 42.25
C PHE A 141 1.07 -3.25 43.31
N ASP A 142 1.41 -4.47 42.90
CA ASP A 142 1.78 -5.54 43.85
C ASP A 142 3.06 -5.18 44.63
N VAL A 143 4.09 -4.64 43.97
CA VAL A 143 5.37 -4.29 44.63
C VAL A 143 5.24 -3.09 45.58
N LEU A 144 4.42 -2.09 45.24
CA LEU A 144 4.30 -0.88 46.07
C LEU A 144 3.23 -1.00 47.15
N HIS A 145 2.17 -1.80 46.95
CA HIS A 145 1.01 -1.80 47.83
C HIS A 145 0.97 -2.97 48.85
N GLU A 146 1.66 -4.09 48.61
CA GLU A 146 1.73 -5.19 49.59
C GLU A 146 2.45 -4.87 50.92
N PRO A 147 3.54 -4.08 50.98
CA PRO A 147 4.23 -3.84 52.25
C PRO A 147 3.47 -2.91 53.20
N PHE A 148 2.46 -2.17 52.74
CA PHE A 148 1.69 -1.22 53.57
C PHE A 148 0.42 -1.82 54.21
N LEU A 149 -0.03 -3.00 53.80
CA LEU A 149 -1.22 -3.67 54.37
C LEU A 149 -0.90 -4.73 55.43
N LYS A 150 0.38 -5.07 55.65
CA LYS A 150 0.79 -5.86 56.83
C LYS A 150 0.91 -4.94 58.03
N VAL A 151 -0.23 -4.58 58.62
CA VAL A 151 -0.28 -4.06 59.98
C VAL A 151 0.27 -5.15 60.91
N PRO A 152 1.37 -4.91 61.66
CA PRO A 152 1.83 -5.85 62.66
C PRO A 152 0.77 -5.96 63.77
N ARG A 153 0.38 -7.18 64.15
CA ARG A 153 -0.34 -7.42 65.40
C ARG A 153 0.60 -7.27 66.59
#